data_AF-A0A447NZR5-F1
#
_entry.id   AF-A0A447NZR5-F1
#
_cell.length_a   1.000
_cell.length_b   1.000
_cell.length_c   1.000
_cell.angle_alpha   90.00
_cell.angle_beta   90.00
_cell.angle_gamma   90.00
#
_symmetry.space_group_name_H-M   'P 1'
#
loop_
_entity.id
_entity.type
_entity.pdbx_description
1 polymer ?
#
loop_
_entity_poly.entity_id
_entity_poly.type
_entity_poly.pdbx_seq_one_letter_code
_entity_poly.pdbx_strand_id
1 'polypeptide(L)'
;MYLSISKVKDELLKDEQPVFFFDTCSILDILNSIHLHGLSDSYANNMLELIKINGTSCWLVSCQNVNEEWIDNIDAVLSTMDKEIKKLDRSISSTINVANLALNTN
;
A
#
# COMPACT_ATOMS: atom_id res chain seq x y z
N MET A 1 5.61 -3.10 19.65
CA MET A 1 5.49 -2.90 21.10
C MET A 1 4.32 -1.96 21.32
N TYR A 2 3.25 -2.40 21.98
CA TYR A 2 2.10 -1.53 22.25
C TYR A 2 2.41 -0.58 23.39
N LEU A 3 2.09 0.70 23.20
CA LEU A 3 2.23 1.73 24.23
C LEU A 3 0.88 1.93 24.90
N SER A 4 0.89 2.19 26.21
CA SER A 4 -0.30 2.70 26.89
C SER A 4 -0.66 4.07 26.34
N ILE A 5 -1.93 4.47 26.42
CA ILE A 5 -2.40 5.78 25.95
C ILE A 5 -1.60 6.93 26.59
N SER A 6 -1.26 6.83 27.89
CA SER A 6 -0.47 7.87 28.54
C SER A 6 0.92 8.01 27.90
N LYS A 7 1.58 6.88 27.60
CA LYS A 7 2.89 6.87 26.94
C LYS A 7 2.79 7.38 25.50
N VAL A 8 1.78 6.98 24.74
CA VAL A 8 1.55 7.52 23.38
C VAL A 8 1.44 9.03 23.43
N LYS A 9 0.59 9.55 24.34
CA LYS A 9 0.42 10.99 24.53
C LYS A 9 1.75 11.66 24.92
N ASP A 10 2.51 11.07 25.84
CA ASP A 10 3.80 11.63 26.24
C ASP A 10 4.84 11.60 25.09
N GLU A 11 4.84 10.59 24.22
CA GLU A 11 5.71 10.55 23.03
C GLU A 11 5.30 11.58 21.97
N LEU A 12 4.00 11.67 21.66
CA LEU A 12 3.47 12.63 20.68
C LEU A 12 3.76 14.09 21.07
N LEU A 13 3.83 14.38 22.36
CA LEU A 13 4.13 15.73 22.88
C LEU A 13 5.64 16.07 22.85
N LYS A 14 6.54 15.11 22.64
CA LYS A 14 7.99 15.40 22.55
C LYS A 14 8.39 15.99 21.20
N ASP A 15 7.65 15.63 20.15
CA ASP A 15 7.87 16.08 18.77
C ASP A 15 6.49 16.25 18.13
N GLU A 16 5.94 17.46 18.26
CA GLU A 16 4.61 17.78 17.77
C GLU A 16 4.60 17.78 16.24
N GLN A 17 3.94 16.76 15.68
CA GLN A 17 3.78 16.59 14.24
C GLN A 17 2.36 16.14 13.92
N PRO A 18 1.91 16.31 12.66
CA PRO A 18 0.64 15.75 12.22
C PRO A 18 0.52 14.26 12.57
N VAL A 19 -0.59 13.89 13.20
CA VAL A 19 -0.86 12.52 13.62
C VAL A 19 -1.89 11.91 12.68
N PHE A 20 -1.48 10.84 12.01
CA PHE A 20 -2.36 10.05 11.17
C PHE A 20 -2.72 8.75 11.88
N PHE A 21 -4.01 8.63 12.17
CA PHE A 21 -4.59 7.37 12.56
C PHE A 21 -4.96 6.59 11.31
N PHE A 22 -4.40 5.39 11.16
CA PHE A 22 -4.70 4.53 10.03
C PHE A 22 -5.46 3.29 10.47
N ASP A 23 -6.43 2.92 9.65
CA ASP A 23 -7.19 1.68 9.74
C ASP A 23 -6.56 0.62 8.82
N THR A 24 -6.81 -0.66 9.08
CA THR A 24 -6.30 -1.78 8.28
C THR A 24 -6.72 -1.61 6.82
N CYS A 25 -8.00 -1.29 6.57
CA CYS A 25 -8.52 -1.07 5.22
C CYS A 25 -7.76 0.02 4.48
N SER A 26 -7.35 1.09 5.17
CA SER A 26 -6.63 2.21 4.53
C SER A 26 -5.25 1.78 4.01
N ILE A 27 -4.52 0.95 4.76
CA ILE A 27 -3.23 0.42 4.30
C ILE A 27 -3.44 -0.61 3.20
N LEU A 28 -4.41 -1.50 3.37
CA LEU A 28 -4.72 -2.53 2.39
C LEU A 28 -5.11 -1.92 1.06
N ASP A 29 -5.94 -0.87 1.04
CA ASP A 29 -6.33 -0.17 -0.18
C ASP A 29 -5.14 0.48 -0.90
N ILE A 30 -4.18 1.05 -0.15
CA ILE A 30 -2.95 1.60 -0.75
C ILE A 30 -2.16 0.49 -1.43
N LEU A 31 -1.93 -0.65 -0.76
CA LEU A 31 -1.16 -1.76 -1.33
C LEU A 31 -1.89 -2.44 -2.48
N ASN A 32 -3.19 -2.62 -2.33
CA ASN A 32 -4.05 -3.25 -3.32
C ASN A 32 -4.25 -2.37 -4.55
N SER A 33 -4.24 -1.04 -4.42
CA SER A 33 -4.31 -0.12 -5.58
C SER A 33 -3.17 -0.33 -6.57
N ILE A 34 -2.03 -0.89 -6.13
CA ILE A 34 -0.87 -1.13 -7.00
C ILE A 34 -1.10 -2.32 -7.94
N HIS A 35 -1.93 -3.31 -7.56
CA HIS A 35 -2.00 -4.59 -8.26
C HIS A 35 -3.41 -5.13 -8.53
N LEU A 36 -4.44 -4.66 -7.80
CA LEU A 36 -5.83 -5.06 -8.05
C LEU A 36 -6.49 -4.11 -9.05
N HIS A 37 -6.80 -4.65 -10.23
CA HIS A 37 -7.58 -3.94 -11.24
C HIS A 37 -8.97 -3.57 -10.68
N GLY A 38 -9.23 -2.26 -10.57
CA GLY A 38 -10.51 -1.71 -10.11
C GLY A 38 -10.43 -0.88 -8.83
N LEU A 39 -9.33 -0.99 -8.08
CA LEU A 39 -8.99 0.00 -7.05
C LEU A 39 -8.30 1.18 -7.71
N SER A 40 -8.71 2.38 -7.33
CA SER A 40 -8.16 3.60 -7.91
C SER A 40 -6.80 3.93 -7.30
N ASP A 41 -5.81 4.20 -8.17
CA ASP A 41 -4.50 4.76 -7.81
C ASP A 41 -4.62 6.05 -6.98
N SER A 42 -5.80 6.70 -6.98
CA SER A 42 -6.09 7.85 -6.15
C SER A 42 -5.81 7.60 -4.67
N TYR A 43 -5.94 6.38 -4.14
CA TYR A 43 -5.61 6.12 -2.73
C TYR A 43 -4.12 6.33 -2.44
N ALA A 44 -3.25 5.72 -3.24
CA ALA A 44 -1.81 5.90 -3.11
C ALA A 44 -1.40 7.35 -3.40
N ASN A 45 -1.99 7.98 -4.42
CA ASN A 45 -1.70 9.37 -4.79
C ASN A 45 -2.15 10.37 -3.73
N ASN A 46 -3.35 10.21 -3.17
CA ASN A 46 -3.87 11.07 -2.11
C ASN A 46 -3.02 10.96 -0.85
N MET A 47 -2.57 9.74 -0.49
CA MET A 47 -1.67 9.55 0.65
C MET A 47 -0.31 10.23 0.39
N LEU A 48 0.22 10.13 -0.83
CA LEU A 48 1.46 10.81 -1.22
C LEU A 48 1.31 12.33 -1.15
N GLU A 49 0.18 12.89 -1.58
CA GLU A 49 -0.13 14.31 -1.45
C GLU A 49 -0.25 14.73 0.02
N LEU A 50 -0.92 13.92 0.85
CA LEU A 50 -1.03 14.13 2.28
C LEU A 50 0.34 14.23 2.95
N ILE A 51 1.27 13.35 2.60
CA ILE A 51 2.66 13.37 3.08
C ILE A 51 3.36 14.65 2.61
N LYS A 52 3.22 15.02 1.32
CA LYS A 52 3.85 16.23 0.78
C LYS A 52 3.35 17.52 1.45
N ILE A 53 2.06 17.59 1.77
CA ILE A 53 1.43 18.77 2.40
C ILE A 53 1.88 18.94 3.86
N ASN A 54 2.08 17.83 4.58
CA ASN A 54 2.37 17.84 6.01
C ASN A 54 3.86 17.86 6.38
N GLY A 55 4.75 17.96 5.39
CA GLY A 55 6.20 17.95 5.59
C GLY A 55 6.80 16.54 5.60
N THR A 56 8.12 16.44 5.78
CA THR A 56 8.85 15.17 5.68
C THR A 56 8.58 14.19 6.81
N SER A 57 7.87 14.59 7.86
CA SER A 57 7.68 13.77 9.06
C SER A 57 6.26 13.90 9.62
N CYS A 58 5.66 12.76 9.94
CA CYS A 58 4.36 12.64 10.58
C CYS A 58 4.35 11.40 11.49
N TRP A 59 3.46 11.41 12.48
CA TRP A 59 3.21 10.25 13.31
C TRP A 59 2.19 9.33 12.65
N LEU A 60 2.58 8.08 12.39
CA LEU A 60 1.66 7.02 12.00
C LEU A 60 1.28 6.22 13.25
N VAL A 61 0.01 6.32 13.65
CA VAL A 61 -0.52 5.69 14.86
C VAL A 61 -1.63 4.71 14.50
N SER A 62 -1.59 3.53 15.12
CA SER A 62 -2.70 2.59 15.04
C SER A 62 -2.86 1.79 16.34
N CYS A 63 -3.93 1.02 16.41
CA CYS A 63 -4.30 0.25 17.59
C CYS A 63 -3.95 -1.24 17.44
N GLN A 64 -4.11 -1.99 18.53
CA GLN A 64 -3.85 -3.42 18.56
C GLN A 64 -4.70 -4.18 17.53
N ASN A 65 -5.99 -3.86 17.42
CA ASN A 65 -6.91 -4.51 16.48
C ASN A 65 -6.43 -4.38 15.04
N VAL A 66 -5.97 -3.19 14.62
CA VAL A 66 -5.44 -2.98 13.27
C VAL A 66 -4.17 -3.81 13.04
N ASN A 67 -3.31 -3.96 14.05
CA ASN A 67 -2.13 -4.82 13.92
C ASN A 67 -2.51 -6.31 13.80
N GLU A 68 -3.53 -6.77 14.53
CA GLU A 68 -4.04 -8.14 14.44
C GLU A 68 -4.65 -8.40 13.05
N GLU A 69 -5.55 -7.52 12.60
CA GLU A 69 -6.13 -7.60 11.26
C GLU A 69 -5.06 -7.53 10.16
N TRP A 70 -4.03 -6.70 10.33
CA TRP A 70 -2.92 -6.64 9.39
C TRP A 70 -2.18 -7.98 9.28
N ILE A 71 -1.84 -8.60 10.42
CA ILE A 71 -1.15 -9.90 10.44
C ILE A 71 -2.00 -10.97 9.75
N ASP A 72 -3.32 -10.95 9.97
CA ASP A 72 -4.23 -11.92 9.37
C ASP A 72 -4.35 -11.77 7.84
N ASN A 73 -4.15 -10.56 7.31
CA ASN A 73 -4.39 -10.24 5.90
C ASN A 73 -3.12 -10.14 5.03
N ILE A 74 -1.95 -9.82 5.62
CA ILE A 74 -0.76 -9.46 4.84
C ILE A 74 -0.27 -10.57 3.92
N ASP A 75 -0.29 -11.82 4.37
CA ASP A 75 0.15 -12.95 3.55
C ASP A 75 -0.73 -13.16 2.31
N ALA A 76 -2.03 -12.94 2.46
CA ALA A 76 -2.99 -13.02 1.36
C ALA A 76 -2.77 -11.89 0.34
N VAL A 77 -2.50 -10.67 0.81
CA VAL A 77 -2.15 -9.52 -0.03
C VAL A 77 -0.88 -9.79 -0.81
N LEU A 78 0.20 -10.24 -0.15
CA LEU A 78 1.47 -10.54 -0.80
C LEU A 78 1.32 -11.66 -1.85
N SER A 79 0.57 -12.71 -1.52
CA SER A 79 0.26 -13.80 -2.45
C SER A 79 -0.50 -13.32 -3.69
N THR A 80 -1.44 -12.40 -3.50
CA THR A 80 -2.26 -11.84 -4.58
C THR A 80 -1.43 -10.92 -5.47
N MET A 81 -0.61 -10.06 -4.86
CA MET A 81 0.33 -9.20 -5.58
C MET A 81 1.29 -10.00 -6.47
N ASP A 82 1.90 -11.07 -5.93
CA ASP A 82 2.80 -11.94 -6.71
C ASP A 82 2.09 -12.61 -7.90
N LYS A 83 0.83 -13.03 -7.73
CA LYS A 83 0.02 -13.60 -8.81
C LYS A 83 -0.26 -12.58 -9.91
N GLU A 84 -0.65 -11.36 -9.56
CA GLU A 84 -0.95 -10.33 -10.55
C GLU A 84 0.32 -9.87 -11.29
N ILE A 85 1.46 -9.74 -10.60
CA ILE A 85 2.76 -9.46 -11.25
C ILE A 85 3.12 -10.55 -12.26
N LYS A 86 3.02 -11.83 -11.89
CA LYS A 86 3.30 -12.96 -12.80
C LYS A 86 2.37 -12.99 -14.01
N LYS A 87 1.12 -12.60 -13.83
CA LYS A 87 0.13 -12.51 -14.91
C LYS A 87 0.47 -11.37 -15.87
N LEU A 88 0.88 -10.22 -15.35
CA LEU A 88 1.37 -9.08 -16.13
C LEU A 88 2.59 -9.46 -16.97
N ASP A 89 3.57 -10.13 -16.35
CA ASP A 89 4.80 -10.57 -17.03
C ASP A 89 4.52 -11.55 -18.18
N ARG A 90 3.61 -12.51 -17.96
CA ARG A 90 3.12 -13.41 -19.02
C ARG A 90 2.41 -12.66 -20.14
N SER A 91 1.60 -11.66 -19.79
CA SER A 91 0.89 -10.83 -20.78
C SER A 91 1.87 -10.06 -21.66
N ILE A 92 2.86 -9.39 -21.05
CA ILE A 92 3.93 -8.67 -21.75
C ILE A 92 4.69 -9.61 -22.68
N SER A 93 5.11 -10.77 -22.19
CA SER A 93 5.82 -11.78 -22.98
C SER A 93 5.00 -12.25 -24.18
N SER A 94 3.70 -12.49 -23.99
CA SER A 94 2.78 -12.86 -25.05
C SER A 94 2.65 -11.76 -26.11
N THR A 95 2.45 -10.51 -25.68
CA THR A 95 2.36 -9.35 -26.59
C THR A 95 3.61 -9.18 -27.42
N ILE A 96 4.80 -9.29 -26.81
CA ILE A 96 6.08 -9.21 -27.53
C ILE A 96 6.20 -10.33 -28.56
N ASN A 97 5.84 -11.57 -28.19
CA ASN A 97 5.88 -12.70 -29.12
C ASN A 97 4.95 -12.50 -30.32
N VAL A 98 3.71 -12.06 -30.09
CA VAL A 98 2.74 -11.77 -31.16
C VAL A 98 3.25 -10.63 -32.05
N ALA A 99 3.78 -9.55 -31.46
CA ALA A 99 4.34 -8.43 -32.22
C ALA A 99 5.52 -8.87 -33.11
N ASN A 100 6.44 -9.68 -32.57
CA ASN A 100 7.56 -10.23 -33.34
C ASN A 100 7.08 -11.14 -34.48
N LEU A 101 6.07 -11.99 -34.24
CA LEU A 101 5.48 -12.83 -35.30
C LEU A 101 4.86 -11.96 -36.40
N ALA A 102 4.10 -10.92 -36.05
CA ALA A 102 3.43 -10.04 -37.00
C ALA A 102 4.42 -9.17 -37.81
N LEU A 103 5.53 -8.75 -37.19
CA LEU A 103 6.56 -7.96 -37.85
C LEU A 103 7.48 -8.83 -38.74
N ASN A 104 7.74 -10.08 -38.37
CA ASN A 104 8.57 -11.02 -39.14
C ASN A 104 7.80 -11.81 -40.23
N THR A 105 6.48 -11.62 -40.34
CA THR A 105 5.65 -12.21 -41.40
C THR A 105 5.43 -11.28 -42.60
N ASN A 106 6.03 -10.08 -42.59
CA ASN A 106 6.23 -9.22 -43.78
C ASN A 106 7.68 -9.33 -44.28
#